data_AF-A0A8T5LMF0-F1
#
_entry.id   AF-A0A8T5LMF0-F1
#
_cell.length_a   1.000
_cell.length_b   1.000
_cell.length_c   1.000
_cell.angle_alpha   90.00
_cell.angle_beta   90.00
_cell.angle_gamma   90.00
#
_symmetry.space_group_name_H-M   'P 1'
#
loop_
_entity.id
_entity.type
_entity.pdbx_description
1 polymer ?
#
loop_
_entity_poly.entity_id
_entity_poly.type
_entity_poly.pdbx_seq_one_letter_code
_entity_poly.pdbx_strand_id
1 'polypeptide(L)'
;MNIKNLLKKINTFGIILIIFIGLLTIILLMPSSISIGLISLSFGIMAIIWTAKAFWNLSKGSSLKSYAFYFLLSLTLIFIFSIWKTLGDFFPLGESFFYVEAVCISFAYLLFVVSAYKLSKIGEEFGFRVEAKNIKLVIKESKNNKNNGNSNKAKNSSIIKIRKLKK
;
A
#
# COMPACT_ATOMS: atom_id res chain seq x y z
N MET A 1 13.01 19.96 20.71
CA MET A 1 12.33 19.77 19.40
C MET A 1 12.46 21.07 18.61
N ASN A 2 13.00 21.04 17.39
CA ASN A 2 13.45 22.24 16.67
C ASN A 2 12.27 23.08 16.14
N ILE A 3 12.26 24.40 16.37
CA ILE A 3 11.14 25.30 16.01
C ILE A 3 10.82 25.25 14.50
N LYS A 4 11.86 25.09 13.66
CA LYS A 4 11.70 24.90 12.21
C LYS A 4 10.90 23.65 11.85
N ASN A 5 11.01 22.57 12.62
CA ASN A 5 10.23 21.34 12.38
C ASN A 5 8.76 21.50 12.81
N LEU A 6 8.50 22.37 13.78
CA LEU A 6 7.15 22.67 14.27
C LEU A 6 6.38 23.53 13.26
N LEU A 7 7.02 24.58 12.73
CA LEU A 7 6.49 25.40 11.64
C LEU A 7 6.23 24.59 10.36
N LYS A 8 7.14 23.69 10.01
CA LYS A 8 6.97 22.81 8.84
C LYS A 8 5.76 21.89 9.02
N LYS A 9 5.56 21.31 10.21
CA LYS A 9 4.37 20.48 10.52
C LYS A 9 3.07 21.26 10.46
N ILE A 10 3.02 22.47 11.01
CA ILE A 10 1.81 23.32 11.00
C ILE A 10 1.41 23.66 9.56
N ASN A 11 2.38 23.97 8.69
CA ASN A 11 2.10 24.26 7.29
C ASN A 11 1.53 23.04 6.55
N THR A 12 2.09 21.84 6.78
CA THR A 12 1.54 20.61 6.16
C THR A 12 0.12 20.31 6.64
N PHE A 13 -0.18 20.51 7.93
CA PHE A 13 -1.52 20.33 8.48
C PHE A 13 -2.53 21.31 7.89
N GLY A 14 -2.16 22.58 7.70
CA GLY A 14 -3.01 23.58 7.06
C GLY A 14 -3.40 23.20 5.63
N ILE A 15 -2.45 22.71 4.84
CA ILE A 15 -2.71 22.24 3.47
C ILE A 15 -3.70 21.06 3.46
N ILE A 16 -3.51 20.09 4.35
CA ILE A 16 -4.42 18.93 4.48
C ILE A 16 -5.83 19.39 4.85
N LEU A 17 -5.96 20.34 5.78
CA LEU A 17 -7.24 20.87 6.22
C LEU A 17 -7.99 21.58 5.08
N ILE A 18 -7.28 22.41 4.29
CA ILE A 18 -7.86 23.10 3.13
C ILE A 18 -8.37 22.11 2.09
N ILE A 19 -7.59 21.06 1.80
CA ILE A 19 -8.01 20.00 0.88
C ILE A 19 -9.29 19.32 1.40
N PHE A 20 -9.35 19.03 2.71
CA PHE A 20 -10.50 18.38 3.32
C PHE A 20 -11.77 19.24 3.27
N ILE A 21 -11.65 20.54 3.55
CA ILE A 21 -12.75 21.50 3.46
C ILE A 21 -13.21 21.61 2.00
N GLY A 22 -12.29 21.73 1.04
CA GLY A 22 -12.63 21.77 -0.38
C GLY A 22 -13.40 20.53 -0.83
N LEU A 23 -12.96 19.35 -0.38
CA LEU A 23 -13.63 18.07 -0.69
C LEU A 23 -15.03 17.98 -0.06
N LEU A 24 -15.18 18.47 1.18
CA LEU A 24 -16.47 18.55 1.87
C LEU A 24 -17.45 19.48 1.12
N THR A 25 -16.99 20.65 0.67
CA THR A 25 -17.81 21.62 -0.06
C THR A 25 -18.32 21.05 -1.38
N ILE A 26 -17.50 20.28 -2.10
CA ILE A 26 -17.92 19.61 -3.35
C ILE A 26 -19.06 18.62 -3.09
N ILE A 27 -18.95 17.81 -2.03
CA ILE A 27 -19.98 16.82 -1.66
C ILE A 27 -21.31 17.50 -1.31
N LEU A 28 -21.26 18.67 -0.66
CA LEU A 28 -22.43 19.38 -0.19
C LEU A 28 -23.15 20.19 -1.30
N LEU A 29 -22.40 20.65 -2.31
CA LEU A 29 -22.95 21.47 -3.40
C LEU A 29 -23.37 20.67 -4.65
N MET A 30 -22.77 19.51 -4.90
CA MET A 30 -22.98 18.77 -6.15
C MET A 30 -23.83 17.50 -5.97
N PRO A 31 -24.56 17.08 -7.02
CA PRO A 31 -25.27 15.80 -7.05
C PRO A 31 -24.33 14.64 -6.68
N SER A 32 -24.86 13.65 -5.96
CA SER A 32 -24.08 12.52 -5.44
C SER A 32 -23.24 11.83 -6.52
N SER A 33 -23.79 11.64 -7.72
CA SER A 33 -23.10 11.02 -8.86
C SER A 33 -21.84 11.79 -9.28
N ILE A 34 -21.93 13.12 -9.40
CA ILE A 34 -20.83 13.99 -9.83
C ILE A 34 -19.76 14.08 -8.74
N SER A 35 -20.18 14.21 -7.48
CA SER A 35 -19.28 14.24 -6.32
C SER A 35 -18.45 12.97 -6.22
N ILE A 36 -19.07 11.80 -6.40
CA ILE A 36 -18.37 10.50 -6.41
C ILE A 36 -17.39 10.44 -7.58
N GLY A 37 -17.78 10.89 -8.77
CA GLY A 37 -16.91 10.96 -9.95
C GLY A 37 -15.67 11.82 -9.70
N LEU A 38 -15.83 13.05 -9.20
CA LEU A 38 -14.73 13.96 -8.90
C LEU A 38 -13.77 13.45 -7.82
N ILE A 39 -14.31 12.84 -6.76
CA ILE A 39 -13.51 12.25 -5.68
C ILE A 39 -12.71 11.06 -6.23
N SER A 40 -13.38 10.15 -6.95
CA SER A 40 -12.75 8.99 -7.58
C SER A 40 -11.65 9.43 -8.56
N LEU A 41 -11.89 10.49 -9.32
CA LEU A 41 -10.93 11.07 -10.26
C LEU A 41 -9.71 11.64 -9.54
N SER A 42 -9.91 12.37 -8.44
CA SER A 42 -8.82 12.92 -7.63
C SER A 42 -7.94 11.82 -7.03
N PHE A 43 -8.55 10.78 -6.44
CA PHE A 43 -7.82 9.63 -5.90
C PHE A 43 -7.14 8.81 -7.00
N GLY A 44 -7.78 8.66 -8.16
CA GLY A 44 -7.24 7.95 -9.31
C GLY A 44 -5.95 8.59 -9.84
N ILE A 45 -5.94 9.92 -10.02
CA ILE A 45 -4.72 10.66 -10.42
C ILE A 45 -3.60 10.43 -9.40
N MET A 46 -3.92 10.56 -8.11
CA MET A 46 -2.92 10.40 -7.05
C MET A 46 -2.35 8.98 -7.02
N ALA A 47 -3.20 7.96 -7.20
CA ALA A 47 -2.79 6.57 -7.28
C ALA A 47 -1.86 6.30 -8.48
N ILE A 48 -2.16 6.88 -9.65
CA ILE A 48 -1.31 6.77 -10.84
C ILE A 48 0.05 7.43 -10.59
N ILE A 49 0.08 8.64 -10.02
CA ILE A 49 1.34 9.35 -9.73
C ILE A 49 2.21 8.55 -8.77
N TRP A 50 1.62 8.02 -7.68
CA TRP A 50 2.37 7.22 -6.72
C TRP A 50 2.87 5.90 -7.32
N THR A 51 2.05 5.24 -8.12
CA THR A 51 2.43 4.00 -8.81
C THR A 51 3.54 4.25 -9.84
N ALA A 52 3.44 5.33 -10.62
CA ALA A 52 4.47 5.72 -11.58
C ALA A 52 5.80 6.06 -10.87
N LYS A 53 5.73 6.78 -9.75
CA LYS A 53 6.90 7.08 -8.91
C LYS A 53 7.54 5.79 -8.36
N ALA A 54 6.72 4.85 -7.89
CA ALA A 54 7.21 3.54 -7.46
C ALA A 54 7.88 2.79 -8.62
N PHE A 55 7.29 2.77 -9.81
CA PHE A 55 7.82 2.13 -11.01
C PHE A 55 9.21 2.68 -11.42
N TRP A 56 9.40 4.01 -11.38
CA TRP A 56 10.70 4.60 -11.71
C TRP A 56 11.79 4.29 -10.70
N ASN A 57 11.42 4.10 -9.43
CA ASN A 57 12.35 3.72 -8.37
C ASN A 57 12.79 2.24 -8.42
N LEU A 58 12.15 1.41 -9.25
CA LEU A 58 12.52 0.01 -9.42
C LEU A 58 13.72 -0.16 -10.38
N SER A 59 14.61 -1.08 -10.01
CA SER A 59 15.78 -1.47 -10.78
C SER A 59 15.40 -2.00 -12.18
N LYS A 60 16.19 -1.62 -13.19
CA LYS A 60 16.00 -2.09 -14.57
C LYS A 60 16.22 -3.60 -14.65
N GLY A 61 15.33 -4.31 -15.35
CA GLY A 61 15.41 -5.78 -15.53
C GLY A 61 14.79 -6.61 -14.39
N SER A 62 14.34 -5.99 -13.30
CA SER A 62 13.61 -6.71 -12.25
C SER A 62 12.24 -7.15 -12.77
N SER A 63 11.85 -8.39 -12.48
CA SER A 63 10.50 -8.90 -12.73
C SER A 63 9.45 -7.94 -12.17
N LEU A 64 9.69 -7.41 -10.95
CA LEU A 64 8.86 -6.45 -10.23
C LEU A 64 8.53 -5.19 -11.05
N LYS A 65 9.47 -4.72 -11.89
CA LYS A 65 9.27 -3.54 -12.72
C LYS A 65 8.26 -3.80 -13.85
N SER A 66 8.36 -4.95 -14.51
CA SER A 66 7.42 -5.33 -15.57
C SER A 66 6.00 -5.45 -15.01
N TYR A 67 5.85 -5.94 -13.78
CA TYR A 67 4.55 -6.03 -13.10
C TYR A 67 3.99 -4.67 -12.68
N ALA A 68 4.82 -3.81 -12.10
CA ALA A 68 4.43 -2.44 -11.79
C ALA A 68 3.94 -1.70 -13.04
N PHE A 69 4.52 -1.99 -14.22
CA PHE A 69 4.01 -1.48 -15.49
C PHE A 69 2.63 -2.02 -15.86
N TYR A 70 2.38 -3.34 -15.80
CA TYR A 70 1.05 -3.90 -16.08
C TYR A 70 -0.01 -3.38 -15.10
N PHE A 71 0.33 -3.27 -13.82
CA PHE A 71 -0.53 -2.68 -12.81
C PHE A 71 -0.81 -1.20 -13.10
N LEU A 72 0.20 -0.41 -13.44
CA LEU A 72 0.04 0.99 -13.83
C LEU A 72 -0.86 1.12 -15.07
N LEU A 73 -0.66 0.28 -16.08
CA LEU A 73 -1.47 0.25 -17.30
C LEU A 73 -2.95 -0.06 -16.98
N SER A 74 -3.20 -1.08 -16.15
CA SER A 74 -4.55 -1.43 -15.70
C SER A 74 -5.19 -0.28 -14.91
N LEU A 75 -4.43 0.35 -14.01
CA LEU A 75 -4.91 1.50 -13.22
C LEU A 75 -5.26 2.68 -14.13
N THR A 76 -4.43 2.97 -15.13
CA THR A 76 -4.69 4.03 -16.12
C THR A 76 -5.93 3.72 -16.95
N LEU A 77 -6.15 2.48 -17.36
CA LEU A 77 -7.36 2.09 -18.12
C LEU A 77 -8.64 2.27 -17.29
N ILE A 78 -8.64 1.80 -16.04
CA ILE A 78 -9.78 1.98 -15.12
C ILE A 78 -10.03 3.47 -14.89
N PHE A 79 -8.96 4.27 -14.77
CA PHE A 79 -9.05 5.70 -14.57
C PHE A 79 -9.65 6.43 -15.79
N ILE A 80 -9.20 6.09 -17.01
CA ILE A 80 -9.77 6.62 -18.26
C ILE A 80 -11.26 6.27 -18.34
N PHE A 81 -11.63 5.05 -17.97
CA PHE A 81 -13.03 4.63 -17.96
C PHE A 81 -13.85 5.43 -16.93
N SER A 82 -13.31 5.68 -15.74
CA SER A 82 -13.96 6.51 -14.71
C SER A 82 -14.20 7.95 -15.21
N ILE A 83 -13.22 8.53 -15.92
CA ILE A 83 -13.39 9.84 -16.59
C ILE A 83 -14.51 9.76 -17.63
N TRP A 84 -14.51 8.71 -18.47
CA TRP A 84 -15.53 8.52 -19.51
C TRP A 84 -16.94 8.42 -18.92
N LYS A 85 -17.11 7.65 -17.84
CA LYS A 85 -18.40 7.54 -17.15
C LYS A 85 -18.86 8.88 -16.60
N THR A 86 -17.96 9.59 -15.93
CA THR A 86 -18.24 10.93 -15.38
C THR A 86 -18.63 11.89 -16.50
N LEU A 87 -17.96 11.85 -17.66
CA LEU A 87 -18.32 12.65 -18.83
C LEU A 87 -19.70 12.27 -19.40
N GLY A 88 -20.06 10.98 -19.41
CA GLY A 88 -21.39 10.52 -19.81
C GLY A 88 -22.51 10.99 -18.88
N ASP A 89 -22.21 11.20 -17.60
CA ASP A 89 -23.15 11.81 -16.66
C ASP A 89 -23.30 13.33 -16.89
N PHE A 90 -22.25 14.00 -17.41
CA PHE A 90 -22.29 15.42 -17.79
C PHE A 90 -22.95 15.67 -19.15
N PHE A 91 -22.73 14.77 -20.11
CA PHE A 91 -23.27 14.85 -21.45
C PHE A 91 -24.20 13.67 -21.67
N PRO A 92 -25.54 13.89 -21.76
CA PRO A 92 -26.50 12.82 -22.05
C PRO A 92 -26.34 12.36 -23.50
N LEU A 93 -25.27 11.61 -23.75
CA LEU A 93 -25.00 10.90 -25.00
C LEU A 93 -25.99 9.74 -25.05
N GLY A 94 -26.80 9.68 -26.11
CA GLY A 94 -27.94 8.77 -26.21
C GLY A 94 -27.62 7.28 -26.03
N GLU A 95 -28.67 6.46 -25.96
CA GLU A 95 -28.63 5.06 -25.49
C GLU A 95 -27.65 4.12 -26.24
N SER A 96 -27.19 4.49 -27.44
CA SER A 96 -26.22 3.68 -28.21
C SER A 96 -24.84 3.55 -27.55
N PHE A 97 -24.45 4.45 -26.63
CA PHE A 97 -23.15 4.40 -25.97
C PHE A 97 -23.04 3.33 -24.86
N PHE A 98 -24.16 2.80 -24.37
CA PHE A 98 -24.18 1.81 -23.28
C PHE A 98 -23.41 0.54 -23.62
N TYR A 99 -23.52 0.04 -24.86
CA TYR A 99 -22.84 -1.20 -25.26
C TYR A 99 -21.33 -1.05 -25.33
N VAL A 100 -20.85 0.07 -25.88
CA VAL A 100 -19.41 0.36 -25.97
C VAL A 100 -18.81 0.51 -24.58
N GLU A 101 -19.54 1.18 -23.68
CA GLU A 101 -19.15 1.33 -22.28
C GLU A 101 -19.00 -0.05 -21.60
N ALA A 102 -19.99 -0.93 -21.75
CA ALA A 102 -20.01 -2.26 -21.14
C ALA A 102 -18.86 -3.17 -21.62
N VAL A 103 -18.51 -3.09 -22.90
CA VAL A 103 -17.39 -3.86 -23.47
C VAL A 103 -16.06 -3.34 -22.94
N CYS A 104 -15.87 -2.01 -22.93
CA CYS A 104 -14.65 -1.38 -22.42
C CYS A 104 -14.40 -1.69 -20.94
N ILE A 105 -15.44 -1.62 -20.09
CA ILE A 105 -15.27 -1.94 -18.66
C ILE A 105 -14.97 -3.42 -18.45
N SER A 106 -15.63 -4.30 -19.21
CA SER A 106 -15.37 -5.73 -19.14
C SER A 106 -13.91 -6.04 -19.46
N PHE A 107 -13.35 -5.41 -20.49
CA PHE A 107 -11.94 -5.58 -20.86
C PHE A 107 -10.99 -5.00 -19.80
N ALA A 108 -11.30 -3.84 -19.24
CA ALA A 108 -10.51 -3.23 -18.16
C ALA A 108 -10.48 -4.13 -16.91
N TYR A 109 -11.62 -4.72 -16.53
CA TYR A 109 -11.69 -5.67 -15.42
C TYR A 109 -10.91 -6.96 -15.70
N LEU A 110 -10.94 -7.46 -16.93
CA LEU A 110 -10.18 -8.64 -17.32
C LEU A 110 -8.66 -8.40 -17.17
N LEU A 111 -8.18 -7.25 -17.66
CA LEU A 111 -6.79 -6.82 -17.47
C LEU A 111 -6.42 -6.60 -16.01
N PHE A 112 -7.36 -6.07 -15.21
CA PHE A 112 -7.18 -5.89 -13.79
C PHE A 112 -7.03 -7.22 -13.05
N VAL A 113 -7.87 -8.21 -13.35
CA VAL A 113 -7.78 -9.56 -12.76
C VAL A 113 -6.44 -10.22 -13.12
N VAL A 114 -6.02 -10.13 -14.39
CA VAL A 114 -4.71 -10.67 -14.83
C VAL A 114 -3.56 -9.97 -14.09
N SER A 115 -3.65 -8.66 -13.91
CA SER A 115 -2.64 -7.88 -13.20
C SER A 115 -2.61 -8.23 -11.71
N ALA A 116 -3.78 -8.37 -11.07
CA ALA A 116 -3.92 -8.74 -9.67
C ALA A 116 -3.42 -10.17 -9.39
N TYR A 117 -3.71 -11.13 -10.28
CA TYR A 117 -3.21 -12.49 -10.17
C TYR A 117 -1.67 -12.54 -10.22
N LYS A 118 -1.07 -11.81 -11.17
CA LYS A 118 0.39 -11.66 -11.27
C LYS A 118 0.98 -10.97 -10.04
N LEU A 119 0.33 -9.93 -9.53
CA LEU A 119 0.75 -9.24 -8.32
C LEU A 119 0.73 -10.17 -7.09
N SER A 120 -0.28 -11.03 -6.97
CA SER A 120 -0.38 -12.01 -5.89
C SER A 120 0.78 -13.01 -5.92
N LYS A 121 1.13 -13.53 -7.09
CA LYS A 121 2.28 -14.45 -7.27
C LYS A 121 3.61 -13.83 -6.80
N ILE A 122 3.83 -12.56 -7.13
CA ILE A 122 5.01 -11.81 -6.66
C ILE A 122 4.96 -11.59 -5.16
N GLY A 123 3.77 -11.29 -4.62
CA GLY A 123 3.58 -11.17 -3.17
C GLY A 123 3.98 -12.46 -2.44
N GLU A 124 3.90 -13.62 -3.09
CA GLU A 124 4.40 -14.88 -2.56
C GLU A 124 5.92 -15.05 -2.72
N GLU A 125 6.50 -14.57 -3.83
CA GLU A 125 7.95 -14.67 -4.14
C GLU A 125 8.82 -13.65 -3.40
N PHE A 126 8.38 -12.38 -3.33
CA PHE A 126 9.00 -11.29 -2.58
C PHE A 126 8.44 -11.19 -1.16
N GLY A 127 7.34 -11.88 -0.89
CA GLY A 127 6.84 -12.07 0.45
C GLY A 127 7.97 -12.69 1.24
N PHE A 128 8.35 -12.00 2.32
CA PHE A 128 9.35 -12.37 3.30
C PHE A 128 9.15 -13.76 3.92
N ARG A 129 8.52 -14.77 3.30
CA ARG A 129 8.49 -16.15 3.78
C ARG A 129 9.91 -16.67 3.96
N VAL A 130 10.87 -16.28 3.14
CA VAL A 130 12.28 -16.69 3.31
C VAL A 130 12.94 -15.84 4.38
N GLU A 131 12.93 -14.50 4.26
CA GLU A 131 13.50 -13.60 5.27
C GLU A 131 12.85 -13.73 6.66
N ALA A 132 11.52 -13.79 6.78
CA ALA A 132 10.81 -13.95 8.04
C ALA A 132 11.03 -15.34 8.65
N LYS A 133 11.27 -16.39 7.85
CA LYS A 133 11.65 -17.71 8.38
C LYS A 133 13.08 -17.66 8.95
N ASN A 134 14.00 -16.96 8.29
CA ASN A 134 15.34 -16.70 8.83
C ASN A 134 15.31 -15.83 10.09
N ILE A 135 14.53 -14.75 10.10
CA ILE A 135 14.35 -13.89 11.29
C ILE A 135 13.72 -14.70 12.45
N LYS A 136 12.74 -15.56 12.16
CA LYS A 136 12.12 -16.44 13.17
C LYS A 136 13.10 -17.47 13.74
N LEU A 137 14.03 -17.98 12.91
CA LEU A 137 15.12 -18.86 13.37
C LEU A 137 16.10 -18.11 14.29
N VAL A 138 16.56 -16.92 13.89
CA VAL A 138 17.47 -16.09 14.70
C VAL A 138 16.83 -15.69 16.03
N ILE A 139 15.54 -15.33 16.04
CA ILE A 139 14.80 -15.03 17.27
C ILE A 139 14.69 -16.26 18.18
N LYS A 140 14.46 -17.45 17.60
CA LYS A 140 14.35 -18.71 18.36
C LYS A 140 15.70 -19.13 18.96
N GLU A 141 16.79 -19.01 18.21
CA GLU A 141 18.15 -19.26 18.72
C GLU A 141 18.54 -18.30 19.83
N SER A 142 18.27 -17.00 19.66
CA SER A 142 18.51 -15.99 20.69
C SER A 142 17.74 -16.29 21.98
N LYS A 143 16.49 -16.76 21.87
CA LYS A 143 15.66 -17.14 23.03
C LYS A 143 16.17 -18.41 23.74
N ASN A 144 16.64 -19.41 22.98
CA ASN A 144 17.24 -20.62 23.55
C ASN A 144 18.58 -20.35 24.24
N ASN A 145 19.45 -19.52 23.66
CA ASN A 145 20.73 -19.14 24.28
C ASN A 145 20.52 -18.35 25.58
N LYS A 146 19.51 -17.49 25.65
CA LYS A 146 19.16 -16.74 26.88
C LYS A 146 18.69 -17.65 28.02
N ASN A 147 17.93 -18.71 27.70
CA ASN A 147 17.49 -19.71 28.68
C ASN A 147 18.64 -20.62 29.16
N ASN A 148 19.53 -21.05 28.27
CA ASN A 148 20.71 -21.85 28.64
C ASN A 148 21.73 -21.06 29.49
N GLY A 149 21.93 -19.77 29.18
CA GLY A 149 22.80 -18.89 29.97
C GLY A 149 22.32 -18.71 31.41
N ASN A 150 21.01 -18.58 31.63
CA ASN A 150 20.44 -18.47 32.98
C ASN A 150 20.44 -19.79 33.75
N SER A 151 20.23 -20.93 33.08
CA SER A 151 20.28 -22.26 33.71
C SER A 151 21.68 -22.56 34.25
N ASN A 152 22.74 -22.25 33.48
CA ASN A 152 24.12 -22.44 33.93
C ASN A 152 24.51 -21.48 35.08
N LYS A 153 23.99 -20.26 35.09
CA LYS A 153 24.24 -19.29 36.16
C LYS A 153 23.55 -19.69 37.48
N ALA A 154 22.35 -20.27 37.40
CA ALA A 154 21.61 -20.79 38.55
C ALA A 154 22.25 -22.07 39.14
N LYS A 155 22.77 -22.96 38.28
CA LYS A 155 23.48 -24.17 38.70
C LYS A 155 24.82 -23.85 39.38
N ASN A 156 25.53 -22.82 38.89
CA ASN A 156 26.80 -22.41 39.49
C ASN A 156 26.60 -21.66 40.83
N SER A 157 25.53 -20.87 40.98
CA SER A 157 25.24 -20.20 42.26
C SER A 157 24.82 -21.18 43.38
N SER A 158 24.13 -22.26 43.03
CA SER A 158 23.74 -23.32 43.97
C SER A 158 24.94 -24.16 44.42
N ILE A 159 25.87 -24.48 43.51
CA ILE A 159 27.14 -25.17 43.86
C ILE A 159 28.01 -24.31 44.81
N ILE A 160 28.07 -22.99 44.59
CA ILE A 160 28.83 -22.06 45.45
C ILE A 160 28.19 -21.96 46.85
N LYS A 161 26.86 -22.00 46.96
CA LYS A 161 26.15 -22.00 48.26
C LYS A 161 26.43 -23.27 49.07
N ILE A 162 26.48 -24.44 48.43
CA ILE A 162 26.75 -25.73 49.11
C ILE A 162 28.17 -25.78 49.68
N ARG A 163 29.17 -25.20 48.99
CA ARG A 163 30.56 -25.16 49.49
C ARG A 163 30.74 -24.24 50.71
N LYS A 164 29.90 -23.22 50.89
CA LYS A 164 29.97 -22.32 52.06
C LYS A 164 29.36 -22.91 53.33
N LEU A 165 28.54 -23.97 53.23
CA LEU A 165 27.92 -24.64 54.37
C LEU A 165 28.75 -25.81 54.92
N LYS A 166 29.87 -26.15 54.28
CA LYS A 166 30.76 -27.26 54.64
C LYS A 166 32.09 -26.81 55.28
N LYS A 167 32.24 -25.52 55.55
CA LYS A 167 33.31 -24.91 56.35
C LYS A 167 32.69 -24.36 57.62
#